data_AF-A0AAW4FEM1-F1
#
_entry.id   AF-A0AAW4FEM1-F1
#
_cell.length_a   1.000
_cell.length_b   1.000
_cell.length_c   1.000
_cell.angle_alpha   90.00
_cell.angle_beta   90.00
_cell.angle_gamma   90.00
#
_symmetry.space_group_name_H-M   'P 1'
#
loop_
_entity.id
_entity.type
_entity.pdbx_description
1 polymer ?
#
loop_
_entity_poly.entity_id
_entity_poly.type
_entity_poly.pdbx_seq_one_letter_code
_entity_poly.pdbx_strand_id
1 'polypeptide(L)'
;MSERVYNVLFLCTGNSARSILAESILNAEGKGSFRAYSAGSNPKGEVNPHAIRELDALGYPSTGFSSKSWDVFAEPGAPQMDFIFTVCDSAAGEACPVWIGHPMTAHWGVEDPAVVEGTEVEVQKAFAQAARFVKNRISAFLSLPHSSIDKLALEQHLRQIGRMEGSTQPQEKAS
;
A
#
# COMPACT_ATOMS: atom_id res chain seq x y z
N MET A 1 -16.74 24.22 -0.53
CA MET A 1 -16.53 23.27 0.59
C MET A 1 -15.28 22.50 0.24
N SER A 2 -14.19 22.66 1.00
CA SER A 2 -12.96 21.91 0.74
C SER A 2 -13.22 20.46 1.08
N GLU A 3 -13.25 19.58 0.09
CA GLU A 3 -13.23 18.14 0.34
C GLU A 3 -11.96 17.82 1.13
N ARG A 4 -12.11 17.15 2.28
CA ARG A 4 -10.97 16.70 3.08
C ARG A 4 -10.15 15.72 2.24
N VAL A 5 -8.85 15.95 2.14
CA VAL A 5 -7.92 15.00 1.53
C VAL A 5 -7.51 13.98 2.58
N TYR A 6 -7.69 12.70 2.30
CA TYR A 6 -7.27 11.61 3.18
C TYR A 6 -5.83 11.18 2.89
N ASN A 7 -5.00 11.11 3.92
CA ASN A 7 -3.63 10.61 3.80
C ASN A 7 -3.59 9.10 4.04
N VAL A 8 -2.97 8.36 3.12
CA VAL A 8 -2.85 6.90 3.16
C VAL A 8 -1.39 6.50 3.09
N LEU A 9 -0.92 5.66 4.02
CA LEU A 9 0.43 5.11 4.02
C LEU A 9 0.43 3.61 3.71
N PHE A 10 1.10 3.22 2.63
CA PHE A 10 1.34 1.83 2.29
C PHE A 10 2.69 1.35 2.83
N LEU A 11 2.65 0.32 3.67
CA LEU A 11 3.83 -0.26 4.30
C LEU A 11 4.18 -1.61 3.70
N CYS A 12 5.43 -1.79 3.31
CA CYS A 12 6.01 -3.10 3.05
C CYS A 12 7.43 -3.18 3.60
N THR A 13 8.06 -4.35 3.66
CA THR A 13 9.41 -4.47 4.26
C THR A 13 10.44 -3.60 3.51
N GLY A 14 10.55 -3.78 2.20
CA GLY A 14 11.62 -3.17 1.41
C GLY A 14 11.32 -1.80 0.78
N ASN A 15 10.08 -1.33 0.83
CA ASN A 15 9.60 -0.15 0.07
C ASN A 15 10.19 -0.04 -1.34
N SER A 16 10.01 -1.10 -2.14
CA SER A 16 10.67 -1.22 -3.44
C SER A 16 9.72 -1.62 -4.57
N ALA A 17 8.69 -2.44 -4.29
CA ALA A 17 7.74 -2.90 -5.30
C ALA A 17 6.27 -2.64 -4.90
N ARG A 18 5.67 -3.51 -4.07
CA ARG A 18 4.24 -3.51 -3.75
C ARG A 18 3.70 -2.18 -3.23
N SER A 19 4.40 -1.56 -2.26
CA SER A 19 3.95 -0.29 -1.70
C SER A 19 4.12 0.89 -2.67
N ILE A 20 5.08 0.81 -3.60
CA ILE A 20 5.27 1.80 -4.68
C ILE A 20 4.14 1.70 -5.71
N LEU A 21 3.77 0.46 -6.09
CA LEU A 21 2.60 0.23 -6.94
C LEU A 21 1.34 0.83 -6.30
N ALA A 22 1.13 0.56 -5.01
CA ALA A 22 -0.04 1.05 -4.28
C ALA A 22 -0.07 2.58 -4.14
N GLU A 23 1.07 3.22 -3.82
CA GLU A 23 1.18 4.67 -3.75
C GLU A 23 0.81 5.33 -5.07
N SER A 24 1.40 4.86 -6.18
CA SER A 24 1.15 5.45 -7.49
C SER A 24 -0.30 5.29 -7.92
N ILE A 25 -0.84 4.08 -7.83
CA ILE A 25 -2.22 3.77 -8.26
C ILE A 25 -3.23 4.60 -7.45
N LEU A 26 -3.07 4.70 -6.13
CA LEU A 26 -4.01 5.48 -5.32
C LEU A 26 -3.91 6.99 -5.59
N ASN A 27 -2.70 7.53 -5.77
CA ASN A 27 -2.53 8.94 -6.13
C ASN A 27 -3.19 9.28 -7.48
N ALA A 28 -3.15 8.37 -8.45
CA ALA A 28 -3.80 8.55 -9.74
C ALA A 28 -5.33 8.38 -9.66
N GLU A 29 -5.81 7.31 -9.03
CA GLU A 29 -7.24 6.97 -9.01
C GLU A 29 -8.06 7.75 -7.97
N GLY A 30 -7.40 8.21 -6.89
CA GLY A 30 -8.03 8.98 -5.82
C GLY A 30 -8.39 10.42 -6.21
N LYS A 31 -7.99 10.88 -7.40
CA LYS A 31 -8.40 12.15 -8.04
C LYS A 31 -8.36 13.38 -7.12
N GLY A 32 -7.38 13.43 -6.22
CA GLY A 32 -7.17 14.54 -5.28
C GLY A 32 -7.92 14.44 -3.95
N SER A 33 -8.87 13.50 -3.80
CA SER A 33 -9.51 13.21 -2.50
C SER A 33 -8.60 12.38 -1.58
N PHE A 34 -7.56 11.75 -2.15
CA PHE A 34 -6.57 10.96 -1.43
C PHE A 34 -5.16 11.44 -1.78
N ARG A 35 -4.28 11.34 -0.78
CA ARG A 35 -2.83 11.45 -0.95
C ARG A 35 -2.17 10.22 -0.37
N ALA A 36 -1.56 9.44 -1.24
CA ALA A 36 -0.87 8.21 -0.89
C ALA A 36 0.61 8.45 -0.69
N TYR A 37 1.18 7.71 0.24
CA TYR A 37 2.60 7.61 0.54
C TYR A 37 2.98 6.13 0.68
N SER A 38 4.26 5.83 0.55
CA SER A 38 4.80 4.52 0.88
C SER A 38 6.08 4.59 1.69
N ALA A 39 6.29 3.56 2.50
CA ALA A 39 7.49 3.39 3.29
C ALA A 39 7.73 1.90 3.59
N GLY A 40 8.86 1.63 4.24
CA GLY A 40 9.15 0.29 4.72
C GLY A 40 9.95 0.23 6.00
N SER A 41 9.92 -0.95 6.61
CA SER A 41 10.62 -1.21 7.87
C SER A 41 12.10 -1.47 7.69
N ASN A 42 12.48 -2.04 6.55
CA ASN A 42 13.86 -2.26 6.14
C ASN A 42 13.99 -1.89 4.66
N PRO A 43 13.94 -0.59 4.32
CA PRO A 43 13.93 -0.12 2.95
C PRO A 43 15.17 -0.61 2.20
N LYS A 44 14.99 -1.07 0.95
CA LYS A 44 16.11 -1.52 0.11
C LYS A 44 17.01 -0.38 -0.35
N GLY A 45 16.57 0.88 -0.20
CA GLY A 45 17.30 2.06 -0.66
C GLY A 45 17.03 2.40 -2.13
N GLU A 46 16.48 1.46 -2.90
CA GLU A 46 16.09 1.67 -4.30
C GLU A 46 14.71 1.11 -4.63
N VAL A 47 14.05 1.76 -5.58
CA VAL A 47 12.76 1.32 -6.13
C VAL A 47 13.02 0.27 -7.20
N ASN A 48 12.24 -0.82 -7.18
CA ASN A 48 12.39 -1.91 -8.12
C ASN A 48 12.03 -1.43 -9.54
N PRO A 49 12.94 -1.56 -10.53
CA PRO A 49 12.69 -1.11 -11.90
C PRO A 49 11.49 -1.79 -12.58
N HIS A 50 11.14 -3.02 -12.22
CA HIS A 50 9.96 -3.70 -12.76
C HIS A 50 8.66 -3.10 -12.23
N ALA A 51 8.64 -2.56 -11.01
CA ALA A 51 7.49 -1.82 -10.50
C ALA A 51 7.26 -0.54 -11.32
N ILE A 52 8.34 0.19 -11.62
CA ILE A 52 8.29 1.39 -12.46
C ILE A 52 7.79 1.04 -13.87
N ARG A 53 8.35 0.00 -14.50
CA ARG A 53 7.90 -0.49 -15.81
C ARG A 53 6.42 -0.85 -15.84
N GLU A 54 5.93 -1.53 -14.81
CA GLU A 54 4.51 -1.89 -14.72
C GLU A 54 3.62 -0.64 -14.56
N LEU A 55 4.04 0.34 -13.77
CA LEU A 55 3.31 1.62 -13.66
C LEU A 55 3.24 2.36 -15.00
N ASP A 56 4.36 2.44 -15.73
CA ASP A 56 4.40 3.01 -17.07
C ASP A 56 3.45 2.28 -18.03
N ALA A 57 3.48 0.95 -18.03
CA ALA A 57 2.63 0.13 -18.90
C ALA A 57 1.14 0.33 -18.62
N LEU A 58 0.76 0.60 -17.37
CA LEU A 58 -0.61 0.88 -16.95
C LEU A 58 -1.00 2.36 -17.10
N GLY A 59 -0.06 3.25 -17.45
CA GLY A 59 -0.29 4.69 -17.58
C GLY A 59 -0.40 5.44 -16.24
N TYR A 60 0.17 4.89 -15.17
CA TYR A 60 0.24 5.54 -13.86
C TYR A 60 1.55 6.34 -13.71
N PRO A 61 1.61 7.31 -12.78
CA PRO A 61 2.86 7.99 -12.44
C PRO A 61 3.96 6.98 -12.09
N SER A 62 5.14 7.15 -12.66
CA SER A 62 6.27 6.20 -12.52
C SER A 62 7.56 6.88 -12.03
N THR A 63 7.49 8.16 -11.67
CA THR A 63 8.64 8.97 -11.23
C THR A 63 8.38 9.60 -9.86
N GLY A 64 9.44 10.07 -9.20
CA GLY A 64 9.34 10.74 -7.90
C GLY A 64 9.22 9.81 -6.69
N PHE A 65 9.24 8.49 -6.91
CA PHE A 65 9.27 7.50 -5.84
C PHE A 65 10.68 7.28 -5.29
N SER A 66 10.76 6.93 -4.01
CA SER A 66 12.02 6.55 -3.37
C SER A 66 11.76 5.46 -2.34
N SER A 67 12.73 4.57 -2.13
CA SER A 67 12.69 3.61 -1.03
C SER A 67 13.12 4.31 0.27
N LYS A 68 12.26 4.34 1.28
CA LYS A 68 12.50 5.08 2.53
C LYS A 68 11.95 4.35 3.76
N SER A 69 12.55 4.65 4.92
CA SER A 69 12.06 4.13 6.21
C SER A 69 10.70 4.73 6.53
N TRP A 70 9.85 4.00 7.23
CA TRP A 70 8.62 4.54 7.79
C TRP A 70 8.84 5.61 8.86
N ASP A 71 10.07 5.74 9.38
CA ASP A 71 10.39 6.65 10.48
C ASP A 71 10.17 8.11 10.08
N VAL A 72 10.35 8.42 8.79
CA VAL A 72 10.12 9.75 8.21
C VAL A 72 8.66 10.20 8.38
N PHE A 73 7.73 9.27 8.58
CA PHE A 73 6.31 9.56 8.80
C PHE A 73 5.95 9.66 10.30
N ALA A 74 6.89 9.35 11.20
CA ALA A 74 6.75 9.53 12.63
C ALA A 74 7.42 10.83 13.14
N GLU A 75 8.18 11.52 12.29
CA GLU A 75 8.86 12.77 12.64
C GLU A 75 7.90 13.96 12.84
N PRO A 76 8.26 14.95 13.69
CA PRO A 76 7.48 16.17 13.82
C PRO A 76 7.29 16.89 12.47
N GLY A 77 6.03 17.20 12.14
CA GLY A 77 5.69 17.86 10.87
C GLY A 77 5.44 16.89 9.71
N ALA A 78 5.62 15.58 9.91
CA ALA A 78 5.16 14.58 8.96
C ALA A 78 3.64 14.67 8.75
N PRO A 79 3.13 14.28 7.56
CA PRO A 79 1.70 14.25 7.32
C PRO A 79 0.99 13.31 8.32
N GLN A 80 -0.16 13.75 8.84
CA GLN A 80 -0.97 12.88 9.69
C GLN A 80 -1.71 11.86 8.83
N MET A 81 -1.54 10.57 9.12
CA MET A 81 -2.19 9.50 8.37
C MET A 81 -3.62 9.29 8.86
N ASP A 82 -4.54 9.09 7.91
CA ASP A 82 -5.90 8.63 8.18
C ASP A 82 -5.98 7.10 8.08
N PHE A 83 -5.24 6.53 7.14
CA PHE A 83 -5.20 5.09 6.86
C PHE A 83 -3.77 4.58 6.73
N ILE A 84 -3.51 3.38 7.26
CA ILE A 84 -2.25 2.66 7.06
C ILE A 84 -2.56 1.24 6.60
N PHE A 85 -2.00 0.87 5.45
CA PHE A 85 -2.19 -0.46 4.86
C PHE A 85 -0.87 -1.20 4.73
N THR A 86 -0.76 -2.37 5.35
CA THR A 86 0.40 -3.26 5.17
C THR A 86 0.16 -4.16 3.96
N VAL A 87 1.11 -4.21 3.02
CA VAL A 87 0.99 -4.98 1.78
C VAL A 87 1.94 -6.19 1.70
N CYS A 88 2.71 -6.44 2.76
CA CYS A 88 3.44 -7.68 2.97
C CYS A 88 3.17 -8.24 4.38
N ASP A 89 3.26 -9.56 4.51
CA ASP A 89 2.97 -10.27 5.77
C ASP A 89 3.95 -9.88 6.88
N SER A 90 5.22 -9.68 6.53
CA SER A 90 6.26 -9.28 7.49
C SER A 90 5.98 -7.92 8.11
N ALA A 91 5.54 -6.93 7.33
CA ALA A 91 5.19 -5.60 7.87
C ALA A 91 3.95 -5.63 8.76
N ALA A 92 3.07 -6.63 8.62
CA ALA A 92 1.92 -6.80 9.51
C ALA A 92 2.31 -7.38 10.88
N GLY A 93 3.43 -8.10 10.98
CA GLY A 93 3.90 -8.75 12.20
C GLY A 93 4.93 -7.96 13.03
N GLU A 94 5.39 -6.81 12.51
CA GLU A 94 6.38 -5.95 13.16
C GLU A 94 5.73 -4.94 14.12
N ALA A 95 6.46 -4.56 15.17
CA ALA A 95 6.01 -3.53 16.11
C ALA A 95 5.96 -2.17 15.41
N CYS A 96 4.79 -1.84 14.86
CA CYS A 96 4.56 -0.55 14.23
C CYS A 96 4.81 0.58 15.24
N PRO A 97 5.46 1.69 14.84
CA PRO A 97 5.59 2.85 15.70
C PRO A 97 4.21 3.41 16.09
N VAL A 98 4.16 4.14 17.21
CA VAL A 98 2.92 4.80 17.65
C VAL A 98 2.62 5.94 16.68
N TRP A 99 1.58 5.76 15.86
CA TRP A 99 1.15 6.76 14.89
C TRP A 99 0.28 7.84 15.55
N ILE A 100 0.64 9.10 15.34
CA ILE A 100 -0.15 10.25 15.78
C ILE A 100 -1.52 10.20 15.10
N GLY A 101 -2.59 10.38 15.88
CA GLY A 101 -3.96 10.45 15.35
C GLY A 101 -4.72 9.12 15.25
N HIS A 102 -4.10 8.00 15.61
CA HIS A 102 -4.72 6.66 15.59
C HIS A 102 -5.36 6.31 14.23
N PRO A 103 -4.56 6.25 13.15
CA PRO A 103 -5.04 5.89 11.83
C PRO A 103 -5.73 4.53 11.83
N MET A 104 -6.71 4.35 10.94
CA MET A 104 -7.30 3.04 10.71
C MET A 104 -6.31 2.16 9.98
N THR A 105 -6.20 0.90 10.40
CA THR A 105 -5.23 -0.03 9.84
C THR A 105 -5.90 -1.26 9.23
N ALA A 106 -5.34 -1.75 8.13
CA ALA A 106 -5.72 -3.04 7.55
C ALA A 106 -4.52 -3.70 6.86
N HIS A 107 -4.60 -5.02 6.73
CA HIS A 107 -3.60 -5.80 6.00
C HIS A 107 -4.14 -6.20 4.63
N TRP A 108 -3.47 -5.74 3.58
CA TRP A 108 -3.76 -5.98 2.17
C TRP A 108 -2.60 -6.75 1.54
N GLY A 109 -2.29 -7.91 2.12
CA GLY A 109 -1.17 -8.75 1.71
C GLY A 109 -1.24 -9.11 0.23
N VAL A 110 -0.10 -8.96 -0.46
CA VAL A 110 0.10 -9.37 -1.85
C VAL A 110 1.44 -10.09 -1.93
N GLU A 111 1.47 -11.22 -2.65
CA GLU A 111 2.71 -11.97 -2.91
C GLU A 111 3.79 -11.04 -3.45
N ASP A 112 5.05 -11.25 -3.03
CA ASP A 112 6.13 -10.39 -3.47
C ASP A 112 6.49 -10.67 -4.94
N PRO A 113 6.21 -9.77 -5.90
CA PRO A 113 6.61 -10.03 -7.28
C PRO A 113 8.14 -10.01 -7.45
N ALA A 114 8.88 -9.41 -6.50
CA ALA A 114 10.33 -9.29 -6.58
C ALA A 114 11.11 -10.56 -6.19
N VAL A 115 10.43 -11.61 -5.68
CA VAL A 115 11.06 -12.91 -5.40
C VAL A 115 10.86 -13.91 -6.53
N VAL A 116 10.09 -13.54 -7.56
CA VAL A 116 9.88 -14.39 -8.74
C VAL A 116 11.15 -14.35 -9.60
N GLU A 117 11.75 -15.52 -9.80
CA GLU A 117 12.88 -15.74 -10.69
C GLU A 117 12.42 -16.42 -11.98
N GLY A 118 13.10 -16.16 -13.09
CA GLY A 118 12.79 -16.78 -14.37
C GLY A 118 12.99 -15.83 -15.55
N THR A 119 12.22 -16.05 -16.61
CA THR A 119 12.22 -15.21 -17.80
C THR A 119 11.63 -13.83 -17.51
N GLU A 120 12.00 -12.82 -18.30
CA GLU A 120 11.41 -11.46 -18.19
C GLU A 120 9.87 -11.48 -18.26
N VAL A 121 9.28 -12.41 -19.02
CA VAL A 121 7.83 -12.56 -19.13
C VAL A 121 7.22 -13.05 -17.83
N GLU A 122 7.86 -13.99 -17.13
CA GLU A 122 7.39 -14.52 -15.85
C GLU A 122 7.48 -13.45 -14.75
N VAL A 123 8.60 -12.73 -14.70
CA VAL A 123 8.78 -11.61 -13.77
C VAL A 123 7.73 -10.53 -14.05
N GLN A 124 7.58 -10.09 -15.30
CA GLN A 124 6.59 -9.06 -15.64
C GLN A 124 5.16 -9.51 -15.31
N LYS A 125 4.83 -10.78 -15.55
CA LYS A 125 3.51 -11.34 -15.19
C LYS A 125 3.26 -11.27 -13.69
N ALA A 126 4.27 -11.50 -12.86
CA ALA A 126 4.15 -11.37 -11.40
C ALA A 126 3.88 -9.91 -10.98
N PHE A 127 4.59 -8.95 -11.58
CA PHE A 127 4.34 -7.52 -11.34
C PHE A 127 2.95 -7.08 -11.79
N ALA A 128 2.50 -7.50 -12.97
CA ALA A 128 1.16 -7.22 -13.47
C ALA A 128 0.08 -7.83 -12.57
N GLN A 129 0.29 -9.05 -12.08
CA GLN A 129 -0.61 -9.69 -11.13
C GLN A 129 -0.69 -8.92 -9.81
N ALA A 130 0.45 -8.52 -9.25
CA ALA A 130 0.50 -7.72 -8.03
C ALA A 130 -0.19 -6.36 -8.21
N ALA A 131 0.07 -5.66 -9.31
CA ALA A 131 -0.56 -4.38 -9.62
C ALA A 131 -2.09 -4.52 -9.77
N ARG A 132 -2.57 -5.57 -10.44
CA ARG A 132 -4.00 -5.89 -10.55
C ARG A 132 -4.65 -6.09 -9.19
N PHE A 133 -4.02 -6.87 -8.31
CA PHE A 133 -4.54 -7.14 -6.96
C PHE A 133 -4.57 -5.87 -6.08
N VAL A 134 -3.55 -5.04 -6.16
CA VAL A 134 -3.51 -3.75 -5.46
C VAL A 134 -4.57 -2.80 -6.00
N LYS A 135 -4.68 -2.67 -7.32
CA LYS A 135 -5.68 -1.84 -8.00
C LYS A 135 -7.10 -2.23 -7.62
N ASN A 136 -7.43 -3.52 -7.62
CA ASN A 136 -8.76 -3.99 -7.24
C ASN A 136 -9.12 -3.60 -5.80
N ARG A 137 -8.16 -3.68 -4.87
CA ARG A 137 -8.36 -3.25 -3.48
C ARG A 137 -8.53 -1.74 -3.36
N ILE A 138 -7.72 -0.96 -4.09
CA ILE A 138 -7.85 0.50 -4.16
C ILE A 138 -9.21 0.90 -4.72
N SER A 139 -9.66 0.26 -5.80
CA SER A 139 -10.99 0.53 -6.38
C SER A 139 -12.12 0.24 -5.38
N ALA A 140 -12.04 -0.86 -4.63
CA ALA A 140 -13.01 -1.18 -3.58
C ALA A 140 -12.95 -0.15 -2.45
N PHE A 141 -11.76 0.25 -2.02
CA PHE A 141 -11.55 1.26 -0.99
C PHE A 141 -12.16 2.61 -1.42
N LEU A 142 -11.83 3.11 -2.60
CA LEU A 142 -12.36 4.37 -3.14
C LEU A 142 -13.89 4.39 -3.25
N SER A 143 -14.55 3.23 -3.38
CA SER A 143 -16.01 3.13 -3.43
C SER A 143 -16.72 3.28 -2.08
N LEU A 144 -15.97 3.29 -0.97
CA LEU A 144 -16.56 3.42 0.37
C LEU A 144 -17.03 4.86 0.63
N PRO A 145 -18.13 5.04 1.40
CA PRO A 145 -18.62 6.38 1.76
C PRO A 145 -17.87 6.95 2.97
N HIS A 146 -16.59 7.29 2.79
CA HIS A 146 -15.63 7.68 3.84
C HIS A 146 -16.10 8.81 4.79
N SER A 147 -16.97 9.70 4.33
CA SER A 147 -17.47 10.84 5.12
C SER A 147 -18.67 10.51 6.01
N SER A 148 -19.39 9.41 5.74
CA SER A 148 -20.68 9.12 6.39
C SER A 148 -20.78 7.72 7.01
N ILE A 149 -19.81 6.84 6.74
CA ILE A 149 -19.75 5.53 7.37
C ILE A 149 -19.25 5.63 8.82
N ASP A 150 -19.86 4.86 9.71
CA ASP A 150 -19.36 4.71 11.07
C ASP A 150 -17.96 4.07 11.09
N LYS A 151 -17.14 4.45 12.08
CA LYS A 151 -15.75 3.99 12.22
C LYS A 151 -15.63 2.46 12.28
N LEU A 152 -16.49 1.79 13.05
CA LEU A 152 -16.42 0.33 13.19
C LEU A 152 -16.76 -0.37 11.87
N ALA A 153 -17.78 0.13 11.17
CA ALA A 153 -18.17 -0.39 9.86
C ALA A 153 -17.07 -0.15 8.81
N LEU A 154 -16.40 1.01 8.83
CA LEU A 154 -15.27 1.29 7.95
C LEU A 154 -14.11 0.33 8.21
N GLU A 155 -13.71 0.14 9.47
CA GLU A 155 -12.66 -0.81 9.83
C GLU A 155 -12.96 -2.24 9.36
N GLN A 156 -14.23 -2.68 9.47
CA GLN A 156 -14.66 -3.98 8.95
C GLN A 156 -14.52 -4.09 7.43
N HIS A 157 -14.96 -3.08 6.67
CA HIS A 157 -14.79 -3.07 5.22
C HIS A 157 -13.32 -3.07 4.81
N LEU A 158 -12.46 -2.28 5.47
CA LEU A 158 -11.03 -2.25 5.18
C LEU A 158 -10.37 -3.62 5.37
N ARG A 159 -10.77 -4.37 6.41
CA ARG A 159 -10.33 -5.75 6.63
C ARG A 159 -10.87 -6.71 5.56
N GLN A 160 -12.11 -6.53 5.12
CA GLN A 160 -12.71 -7.35 4.07
C GLN A 160 -12.02 -7.14 2.71
N ILE A 161 -11.67 -5.89 2.37
CA ILE A 161 -10.88 -5.55 1.19
C ILE A 161 -9.53 -6.28 1.22
N GLY A 162 -8.91 -6.37 2.39
CA GLY A 162 -7.67 -7.13 2.59
C GLY A 162 -7.76 -8.61 2.19
N ARG A 163 -8.96 -9.20 2.31
CA ARG A 163 -9.24 -10.62 2.01
C ARG A 163 -9.76 -10.87 0.60
N MET A 164 -9.74 -9.87 -0.28
CA MET A 164 -10.05 -10.05 -1.70
C MET A 164 -9.03 -11.00 -2.36
N GLU A 165 -9.36 -11.46 -3.56
CA GLU A 165 -8.50 -12.35 -4.37
C GLU A 165 -7.02 -11.91 -4.38
N GLY A 166 -6.12 -12.90 -4.31
CA GLY A 166 -4.67 -12.66 -4.27
C GLY A 166 -4.15 -12.17 -2.92
N SER A 167 -4.95 -12.28 -1.85
CA SER A 167 -4.50 -11.96 -0.49
C SER A 167 -3.58 -13.05 0.05
N THR A 168 -2.40 -12.65 0.54
CA THR A 168 -1.64 -13.50 1.46
C THR A 168 -2.27 -13.47 2.84
N GLN A 169 -2.15 -14.55 3.61
CA GLN A 169 -2.55 -14.55 5.02
C GLN A 169 -1.32 -14.29 5.87
N PRO A 170 -1.40 -13.41 6.89
CA PRO A 170 -0.34 -13.29 7.89
C PRO A 170 -0.09 -14.67 8.49
N GLN A 171 1.17 -15.13 8.50
CA GLN A 171 1.51 -16.36 9.23
C GLN A 171 1.07 -16.20 10.69
N GLU A 172 0.13 -17.04 11.14
CA GLU A 172 -0.12 -17.21 12.57
C GLU A 172 1.22 -17.59 13.21
N LYS A 173 1.71 -16.76 14.15
CA LYS A 173 2.88 -17.12 14.96
C LYS A 173 2.54 -18.45 15.62
N ALA A 174 3.28 -19.51 15.28
CA ALA A 174 3.24 -20.75 16.02
C ALA A 174 3.56 -20.43 17.49
N SER A 175 2.59 -20.68 18.37
CA SER A 175 2.68 -20.53 19.82
C SER A 175 3.82 -21.35 20.42
#